data_AF-A0A7L0DJ78-F1
#
_entry.id   AF-A0A7L0DJ78-F1
#
_cell.length_a   1.000
_cell.length_b   1.000
_cell.length_c   1.000
_cell.angle_alpha   90.00
_cell.angle_beta   90.00
_cell.angle_gamma   90.00
#
_symmetry.space_group_name_H-M   'P 1'
#
loop_
_entity.id
_entity.type
_entity.pdbx_description
1 polymer ?
#
loop_
_entity_poly.entity_id
_entity_poly.type
_entity_poly.pdbx_seq_one_letter_code
_entity_poly.pdbx_strand_id
1 'polypeptide(L)'
;GSCWRRCCPGRNNACWATGAHQARCYCDSYCERTGDCCKDYHAACRRAVMGCAVGPWGPWSGCSSLCGVGSEARSRQVTIPPHHGGEPCPDLKQRRGCLGEHPTCGRAK
;
A
#
# COMPACT_ATOMS: atom_id res chain seq x y z
N GLY A 1 -5.56 5.58 28.03
CA GLY A 1 -4.75 4.36 28.11
C GLY A 1 -3.29 4.73 27.94
N SER A 2 -2.50 4.63 29.00
CA SER A 2 -1.07 4.95 29.03
C SER A 2 -0.27 3.71 28.61
N CYS A 3 0.52 3.82 27.53
CA CYS A 3 1.39 2.74 27.09
C CYS A 3 2.57 2.63 28.07
N TRP A 4 2.45 1.75 29.06
CA TRP A 4 3.57 1.40 29.93
C TRP A 4 4.63 0.68 29.08
N ARG A 5 5.71 1.41 28.75
CA ARG A 5 7.04 0.85 28.42
C ARG A 5 7.15 0.00 27.15
N ARG A 6 6.33 0.23 26.12
CA ARG A 6 6.42 -0.48 24.83
C ARG A 6 6.37 0.48 23.64
N CYS A 7 7.17 0.21 22.61
CA CYS A 7 7.16 0.87 21.29
C CYS A 7 5.71 1.07 20.78
N CYS A 8 5.39 2.26 20.28
CA CYS A 8 4.05 2.56 19.75
C CYS A 8 3.86 1.97 18.34
N PRO A 9 2.77 1.23 18.06
CA PRO A 9 2.54 0.72 16.71
C PRO A 9 2.26 1.87 15.74
N GLY A 10 3.15 2.06 14.75
CA GLY A 10 3.03 3.07 13.71
C GLY A 10 3.01 4.51 14.24
N ARG A 11 2.24 5.39 13.58
CA ARG A 11 2.04 6.81 13.94
C ARG A 11 0.78 7.02 14.76
N ASN A 12 0.77 6.48 15.98
CA ASN A 12 -0.33 6.73 16.91
C ASN A 12 0.01 7.89 17.86
N ASN A 13 -0.53 9.08 17.58
CA ASN A 13 -0.31 10.29 18.40
C ASN A 13 -0.87 10.20 19.83
N ALA A 14 -1.76 9.24 20.10
CA ALA A 14 -2.28 8.94 21.43
C ALA A 14 -1.40 7.94 22.20
N CYS A 15 -0.46 7.28 21.53
CA CYS A 15 0.56 6.44 22.12
C CYS A 15 1.85 7.24 22.30
N TRP A 16 2.41 7.20 23.50
CA TRP A 16 3.69 7.84 23.79
C TRP A 16 4.51 6.87 24.65
N ALA A 17 5.75 6.61 24.24
CA ALA A 17 6.76 5.94 25.04
C ALA A 17 7.84 6.96 25.39
N THR A 18 8.19 7.08 26.65
CA THR A 18 9.26 7.97 27.11
C THR A 18 10.61 7.44 26.64
N GLY A 19 11.17 8.04 25.59
CA GLY A 19 12.54 7.85 25.14
C GLY A 19 13.54 8.71 25.91
N ALA A 20 14.85 8.55 25.63
CA ALA A 20 15.96 9.28 26.28
C ALA A 20 15.91 10.81 26.05
N HIS A 21 15.09 11.25 25.10
CA HIS A 21 14.57 12.61 25.01
C HIS A 21 13.06 12.49 25.20
N GLN A 22 12.44 13.41 25.94
CA GLN A 22 11.00 13.50 26.23
C GLN A 22 10.12 13.75 24.97
N ALA A 23 10.47 13.16 23.82
CA ALA A 23 9.86 13.35 22.51
C ALA A 23 9.06 12.10 22.10
N ARG A 24 8.01 12.31 21.28
CA ARG A 24 7.25 11.24 20.64
C ARG A 24 8.21 10.37 19.82
N CYS A 25 8.11 9.06 19.98
CA CYS A 25 8.85 8.09 19.17
C CYS A 25 7.89 7.21 18.39
N TYR A 26 8.28 6.78 17.20
CA TYR A 26 7.43 5.99 16.31
C TYR A 26 8.09 4.66 15.96
N CYS A 27 7.25 3.69 15.60
CA CYS A 27 7.70 2.39 15.12
C CYS A 27 7.19 2.16 13.70
N ASP A 28 7.73 2.98 12.81
CA ASP A 28 7.59 2.92 11.35
C ASP A 28 8.98 2.98 10.71
N SER A 29 9.12 2.62 9.43
CA SER A 29 10.42 2.60 8.73
C SER A 29 11.02 3.99 8.49
N TYR A 30 10.20 5.04 8.57
CA TYR A 30 10.66 6.41 8.39
C TYR A 30 11.44 6.90 9.62
N CYS A 31 11.19 6.30 10.80
CA CYS A 31 11.86 6.70 12.03
C CYS A 31 13.39 6.58 11.96
N GLU A 32 13.92 5.60 11.21
CA GLU A 32 15.37 5.42 11.03
C GLU A 32 15.98 6.57 10.21
N ARG A 33 15.17 7.19 9.34
CA ARG A 33 15.56 8.38 8.56
C ARG A 33 15.42 9.67 9.36
N THR A 34 14.43 9.78 10.24
CA THR A 34 14.19 10.99 11.06
C THR A 34 14.85 10.98 12.43
N GLY A 35 15.35 9.83 12.90
CA GLY A 35 16.00 9.71 14.20
C GLY A 35 15.04 9.70 15.39
N ASP A 36 13.74 9.47 15.17
CA ASP A 36 12.68 9.43 16.18
C ASP A 36 12.16 8.01 16.46
N CYS A 37 13.00 6.99 16.22
CA CYS A 37 12.68 5.61 16.61
C CYS A 37 12.62 5.45 18.13
N CYS A 38 11.71 4.60 18.61
CA CYS A 38 11.70 4.23 20.02
C CYS A 38 12.94 3.40 20.39
N LYS A 39 13.34 3.46 21.67
CA LYS A 39 14.55 2.78 22.17
C LYS A 39 14.54 1.26 21.94
N ASP A 40 13.37 0.64 21.98
CA ASP A 40 13.15 -0.79 21.76
C ASP A 40 12.73 -1.13 20.32
N TYR A 41 12.88 -0.20 19.35
CA TYR A 41 12.45 -0.38 17.95
C TYR A 41 12.92 -1.70 17.35
N HIS A 42 14.17 -2.10 17.55
CA HIS A 42 14.68 -3.36 17.01
C HIS A 42 14.10 -4.61 17.68
N ALA A 43 13.73 -4.55 18.96
CA ALA A 43 13.16 -5.69 19.67
C ALA A 43 11.63 -5.79 19.47
N ALA A 44 10.95 -4.65 19.42
CA ALA A 44 9.50 -4.57 19.37
C ALA A 44 8.94 -4.47 17.95
N CYS A 45 9.69 -3.88 17.01
CA CYS A 45 9.15 -3.46 15.71
C CYS A 45 9.99 -3.89 14.51
N ARG A 46 11.29 -4.14 14.68
CA ARG A 46 12.10 -4.90 13.70
C ARG A 46 11.77 -6.41 13.73
N ARG A 47 10.55 -6.79 14.12
CA ARG A 47 9.92 -8.01 13.63
C ARG A 47 9.69 -7.78 12.14
N ALA A 48 10.74 -8.08 11.35
CA ALA A 48 10.88 -7.91 9.91
C ALA A 48 9.93 -6.88 9.30
N VAL A 49 10.43 -5.67 9.02
CA VAL A 49 9.72 -4.71 8.15
C VAL A 49 9.32 -5.47 6.88
N MET A 50 8.02 -5.69 6.69
CA MET A 50 7.50 -6.37 5.51
C MET A 50 6.82 -5.33 4.64
N GLY A 51 7.43 -5.07 3.49
CA GLY A 51 6.79 -4.30 2.43
C GLY A 51 5.56 -5.03 1.92
N CYS A 52 4.62 -4.27 1.33
CA CYS A 52 3.44 -4.87 0.77
C CYS A 52 3.80 -5.79 -0.41
N ALA A 53 3.29 -7.03 -0.37
CA ALA A 53 3.34 -7.96 -1.50
C ALA A 53 1.97 -8.01 -2.18
N VAL A 54 1.98 -8.07 -3.51
CA VAL A 54 0.78 -8.16 -4.33
C VAL A 54 0.84 -9.39 -5.21
N GLY A 55 -0.33 -9.97 -5.48
CA GLY A 55 -0.47 -11.08 -6.39
C GLY A 55 -0.31 -10.67 -7.86
N PRO A 56 -0.39 -11.65 -8.78
CA PRO A 56 -0.40 -11.37 -10.20
C PRO A 56 -1.62 -10.53 -10.59
N TRP A 57 -1.52 -9.85 -11.73
CA TRP A 57 -2.65 -9.17 -12.33
C TRP A 57 -3.74 -10.16 -12.75
N GLY A 58 -4.99 -9.82 -12.47
CA GLY A 58 -6.13 -10.45 -13.09
C GLY A 58 -6.20 -10.16 -14.60
N PRO A 59 -7.13 -10.83 -15.30
CA PRO A 59 -7.37 -10.57 -16.72
C PRO A 59 -7.81 -9.12 -16.94
N TRP A 60 -7.59 -8.62 -18.16
CA TRP A 60 -8.19 -7.36 -18.59
C TRP A 60 -9.70 -7.53 -18.74
N SER A 61 -10.45 -6.48 -18.38
CA SER A 61 -11.87 -6.37 -18.69
C SER A 61 -12.09 -6.33 -20.20
N GLY A 62 -13.33 -6.49 -20.64
CA GLY A 62 -13.71 -6.11 -22.00
C GLY A 62 -13.41 -4.63 -22.27
N CYS A 63 -13.23 -4.29 -23.55
CA CYS A 63 -13.08 -2.90 -23.97
C CYS A 63 -14.34 -2.11 -23.62
N SER A 64 -14.18 -0.93 -23.03
CA SER A 64 -15.31 -0.09 -22.61
C SER A 64 -16.15 0.41 -23.79
N SER A 65 -15.54 0.48 -24.97
CA SER A 65 -16.21 0.89 -26.20
C SER A 65 -16.52 -0.35 -27.02
N LEU A 66 -17.77 -0.44 -27.47
CA LEU A 66 -18.20 -1.50 -28.38
C LEU A 66 -17.52 -1.37 -29.75
N CYS A 67 -17.33 -0.12 -30.19
CA CYS A 67 -16.75 0.26 -31.47
C CYS A 67 -15.68 1.35 -31.26
N GLY A 68 -14.53 1.23 -31.92
CA GLY A 68 -13.49 2.27 -31.91
C GLY A 68 -12.80 2.42 -30.56
N VAL A 69 -12.25 3.60 -30.27
CA VAL A 69 -11.38 3.81 -29.10
C VAL A 69 -12.12 3.63 -27.78
N GLY A 70 -11.59 2.78 -26.91
CA GLY A 70 -12.07 2.56 -25.56
C GLY A 70 -10.93 2.33 -24.57
N SER A 71 -11.29 1.84 -23.38
CA SER A 71 -10.32 1.44 -22.36
C SER A 71 -10.70 0.13 -21.70
N GLU A 72 -9.70 -0.62 -21.30
CA GLU A 72 -9.85 -1.83 -20.49
C GLU A 72 -9.11 -1.67 -19.17
N ALA A 73 -9.60 -2.33 -18.14
CA ALA A 73 -9.05 -2.25 -16.80
C ALA A 73 -8.77 -3.64 -16.24
N ARG A 74 -7.76 -3.75 -15.38
CA ARG A 74 -7.48 -4.95 -14.60
C ARG A 74 -7.12 -4.59 -13.16
N SER A 75 -7.24 -5.57 -12.27
CA SER A 75 -6.91 -5.42 -10.85
C SER A 75 -6.07 -6.58 -10.34
N ARG A 76 -5.33 -6.35 -9.26
CA ARG A 76 -4.62 -7.38 -8.48
C ARG A 76 -4.91 -7.20 -7.00
N GLN A 77 -4.71 -8.27 -6.24
CA GLN A 77 -4.95 -8.29 -4.80
C GLN A 77 -3.65 -8.17 -4.01
N VAL A 78 -3.76 -7.61 -2.80
CA VAL A 78 -2.68 -7.63 -1.82
C VAL A 78 -2.59 -9.04 -1.22
N THR A 79 -1.41 -9.65 -1.29
CA THR A 79 -1.15 -10.97 -0.68
C THR A 79 -0.54 -10.81 0.71
N ILE A 80 0.27 -9.77 0.92
CA ILE A 80 0.84 -9.42 2.23
C ILE A 80 0.65 -7.91 2.42
N PRO A 81 -0.13 -7.44 3.40
CA PRO A 81 -0.26 -6.02 3.69
C PRO A 81 1.05 -5.47 4.29
N PRO A 82 1.32 -4.16 4.16
CA PRO A 82 2.51 -3.57 4.74
C PRO A 82 2.44 -3.63 6.27
N HIS A 83 3.53 -4.05 6.91
CA HIS A 83 3.65 -4.15 8.36
C HIS A 83 4.84 -3.35 8.88
N HIS A 84 4.69 -2.81 10.10
CA HIS A 84 5.77 -2.12 10.82
C HIS A 84 6.44 -0.99 10.00
N GLY A 85 5.63 -0.26 9.23
CA GLY A 85 6.11 0.80 8.35
C GLY A 85 6.74 0.31 7.05
N GLY A 86 6.55 -0.95 6.64
CA GLY A 86 6.96 -1.44 5.32
C GLY A 86 6.38 -0.62 4.18
N GLU A 87 7.02 -0.70 3.01
CA GLU A 87 6.62 0.05 1.83
C GLU A 87 5.13 -0.16 1.48
N PRO A 88 4.42 0.91 1.08
CA PRO A 88 3.01 0.80 0.71
C PRO A 88 2.83 -0.10 -0.52
N CYS A 89 1.60 -0.60 -0.70
CA CYS A 89 1.29 -1.42 -1.86
C CYS A 89 1.49 -0.64 -3.16
N PRO A 90 2.10 -1.26 -4.18
CA PRO A 90 2.10 -0.68 -5.52
C PRO A 90 0.67 -0.67 -6.09
N ASP A 91 0.48 -0.05 -7.26
CA ASP A 91 -0.84 0.10 -7.87
C ASP A 91 -1.62 -1.22 -7.96
N LEU A 92 -2.85 -1.21 -7.47
CA LEU A 92 -3.73 -2.39 -7.47
C LEU A 92 -4.69 -2.41 -8.67
N LYS A 93 -4.75 -1.31 -9.42
CA LYS A 93 -5.60 -1.15 -10.61
C LYS A 93 -4.75 -0.59 -11.75
N GLN A 94 -4.99 -1.10 -12.95
CA GLN A 94 -4.36 -0.61 -14.16
C GLN A 94 -5.42 -0.40 -15.24
N ARG A 95 -5.22 0.64 -16.07
CA ARG A 95 -6.04 0.93 -17.24
C ARG A 95 -5.15 1.09 -18.45
N ARG A 96 -5.61 0.64 -19.63
CA ARG A 96 -4.97 0.93 -20.92
C ARG A 96 -6.02 1.18 -22.01
N GLY A 97 -5.59 1.76 -23.12
CA GLY A 97 -6.43 1.94 -24.30
C GLY A 97 -6.68 0.62 -25.03
N CYS A 98 -7.83 0.52 -25.68
CA CYS A 98 -8.22 -0.61 -26.54
C CYS A 98 -9.05 -0.11 -27.74
N LEU A 99 -9.26 -0.97 -28.73
CA LEU A 99 -10.18 -0.76 -29.83
C LEU A 99 -11.33 -1.76 -29.73
N GLY A 100 -12.57 -1.27 -29.72
CA GLY A 100 -13.77 -2.05 -29.81
C GLY A 100 -14.02 -2.49 -31.25
N GLU A 101 -14.09 -3.80 -31.47
CA GLU A 101 -14.20 -4.41 -32.80
C GLU A 101 -15.47 -5.27 -32.93
N HIS A 102 -16.59 -4.83 -32.33
CA HIS A 102 -17.81 -5.62 -32.39
C HIS A 102 -18.32 -5.77 -33.84
N PRO A 103 -18.87 -6.93 -34.24
CA PRO A 103 -19.33 -7.17 -35.62
C PRO A 103 -20.35 -6.17 -36.16
N THR A 104 -21.08 -5.47 -35.28
CA THR A 104 -22.06 -4.45 -35.67
C THR A 104 -21.42 -3.08 -35.96
N CYS A 105 -20.14 -2.88 -35.67
CA CYS A 105 -19.45 -1.59 -35.80
C CYS A 105 -19.27 -1.12 -37.25
N GLY A 106 -19.45 -2.01 -38.24
CA GLY A 106 -19.45 -1.67 -39.67
C GLY A 106 -20.82 -1.49 -40.30
N ARG A 107 -21.92 -1.45 -39.52
CA ARG A 107 -23.30 -1.31 -40.04
C ARG A 107 -23.87 0.11 -39.97
N ALA A 108 -23.02 1.13 -39.88
CA ALA A 108 -23.42 2.49 -40.20
C ALA A 108 -23.40 2.63 -41.74
N LYS A 109 -24.58 2.87 -42.31
CA LYS A 109 -24.86 2.98 -43.75
C LYS A 109 -23.99 4.00 -44.47
#